data_AF-A0A937B6W8-F1
#
_entry.id   AF-A0A937B6W8-F1
#
_cell.length_a   1.000
_cell.length_b   1.000
_cell.length_c   1.000
_cell.angle_alpha   90.00
_cell.angle_beta   90.00
_cell.angle_gamma   90.00
#
_symmetry.space_group_name_H-M   'P 1'
#
loop_
_entity.id
_entity.type
_entity.pdbx_description
1 polymer ?
#
loop_
_entity_poly.entity_id
_entity_poly.type
_entity_poly.pdbx_seq_one_letter_code
_entity_poly.pdbx_strand_id
1 'polypeptide(L)'
;MARTIGAGDAFTNTTALGYNATVQASNEIRIGNSAINEIGGWATWTDVSDARFKKDIKPNVPDSDFIRQLRPVTYHMDVEAIAAHLQEDYERDDSGNMVYIAPDEATVKARADKSAVLNTGFIAQEVEAAAKNIEFDFYGVNPPSNGDDTYGLRYAIFTVPLVKAVQELSQENENLKSILSGQAEVLGQYKEELQALRSEIELIKQKLQN
;
A
#
# COMPACT_ATOMS: atom_id res chain seq x y z
N MET A 1 -24.39 22.20 -3.44
CA MET A 1 -24.15 21.23 -4.54
C MET A 1 -22.66 20.95 -4.57
N ALA A 2 -22.25 19.71 -4.84
CA ALA A 2 -20.84 19.40 -5.06
C ALA A 2 -20.35 20.14 -6.32
N ARG A 3 -19.17 20.78 -6.27
CA ARG A 3 -18.55 21.36 -7.47
C ARG A 3 -18.02 20.23 -8.37
N THR A 4 -18.22 20.36 -9.67
CA THR A 4 -17.82 19.37 -10.70
C THR A 4 -16.84 20.00 -11.69
N ILE A 5 -15.83 19.25 -12.12
CA ILE A 5 -14.77 19.72 -13.07
C ILE A 5 -15.25 19.68 -14.54
N GLY A 6 -16.30 18.92 -14.86
CA GLY A 6 -16.80 18.73 -16.24
C GLY A 6 -17.95 19.67 -16.64
N ALA A 7 -18.00 20.04 -17.92
CA ALA A 7 -19.19 20.63 -18.56
C ALA A 7 -19.99 19.52 -19.25
N GLY A 8 -21.25 19.29 -18.85
CA GLY A 8 -22.18 18.48 -19.65
C GLY A 8 -23.21 17.67 -18.88
N ASP A 9 -22.85 17.02 -17.79
CA ASP A 9 -23.76 16.18 -17.01
C ASP A 9 -23.60 16.41 -15.51
N ALA A 10 -24.71 16.46 -14.77
CA ALA A 10 -24.68 16.48 -13.32
C ALA A 10 -24.19 15.12 -12.81
N PHE A 11 -23.08 15.07 -12.08
CA PHE A 11 -22.67 13.85 -11.39
C PHE A 11 -23.76 13.40 -10.41
N THR A 12 -23.97 12.09 -10.33
CA THR A 12 -24.99 11.47 -9.48
C THR A 12 -24.36 10.78 -8.28
N ASN A 13 -25.08 10.76 -7.15
CA ASN A 13 -24.62 10.14 -5.91
C ASN A 13 -23.24 10.66 -5.45
N THR A 14 -23.06 11.99 -5.45
CA THR A 14 -21.80 12.64 -5.07
C THR A 14 -21.97 13.60 -3.91
N THR A 15 -20.94 13.72 -3.07
CA THR A 15 -20.85 14.74 -2.02
C THR A 15 -19.46 15.37 -2.03
N ALA A 16 -19.37 16.69 -2.06
CA ALA A 16 -18.13 17.41 -1.80
C ALA A 16 -18.30 18.22 -0.51
N LEU A 17 -17.44 17.95 0.47
CA LEU A 17 -17.48 18.59 1.78
C LEU A 17 -16.18 19.37 2.02
N GLY A 18 -16.30 20.68 2.21
CA GLY A 18 -15.17 21.59 2.43
C GLY A 18 -15.12 22.73 1.42
N TYR A 19 -14.37 23.79 1.74
CA TYR A 19 -14.15 24.90 0.82
C TYR A 19 -13.40 24.42 -0.43
N ASN A 20 -13.89 24.77 -1.62
CA ASN A 20 -13.36 24.33 -2.93
C ASN A 20 -13.10 22.82 -3.05
N ALA A 21 -13.84 21.99 -2.32
CA ALA A 21 -13.83 20.55 -2.53
C ALA A 21 -14.55 20.22 -3.85
N THR A 22 -13.90 19.41 -4.69
CA THR A 22 -14.37 19.11 -6.04
C THR A 22 -14.35 17.60 -6.29
N VAL A 23 -15.41 17.08 -6.92
CA VAL A 23 -15.52 15.68 -7.34
C VAL A 23 -15.23 15.54 -8.83
N GLN A 24 -14.72 14.39 -9.25
CA GLN A 24 -14.30 14.11 -10.62
C GLN A 24 -15.18 13.05 -11.31
N ALA A 25 -15.99 12.30 -10.56
CA ALA A 25 -16.91 11.30 -11.09
C ALA A 25 -18.20 11.14 -10.27
N SER A 26 -19.19 10.43 -10.83
CA SER A 26 -20.37 9.96 -10.07
C SER A 26 -19.97 8.90 -9.03
N ASN A 27 -20.77 8.75 -7.96
CA ASN A 27 -20.51 7.83 -6.85
C ASN A 27 -19.25 8.15 -6.03
N GLU A 28 -18.87 9.42 -5.96
CA GLU A 28 -17.69 9.89 -5.22
C GLU A 28 -18.09 10.80 -4.05
N ILE A 29 -17.47 10.57 -2.89
CA ILE A 29 -17.46 11.55 -1.80
C ILE A 29 -16.04 12.11 -1.67
N ARG A 30 -15.90 13.43 -1.80
CA ARG A 30 -14.66 14.17 -1.55
C ARG A 30 -14.77 14.96 -0.26
N ILE A 31 -13.81 14.76 0.65
CA ILE A 31 -13.70 15.54 1.90
C ILE A 31 -12.43 16.37 1.78
N GLY A 32 -12.59 17.67 1.57
CA GLY A 32 -11.48 18.61 1.48
C GLY A 32 -10.94 18.89 0.09
N ASN A 33 -9.84 19.66 0.06
CA ASN A 33 -9.07 20.06 -1.10
C ASN A 33 -7.56 19.89 -0.81
N SER A 34 -6.70 20.34 -1.73
CA SER A 34 -5.24 20.24 -1.63
C SER A 34 -4.66 20.90 -0.38
N ALA A 35 -5.32 21.94 0.17
CA ALA A 35 -4.89 22.70 1.34
C ALA A 35 -5.31 22.11 2.70
N ILE A 36 -6.03 20.99 2.73
CA ILE A 36 -6.38 20.32 4.00
C ILE A 36 -5.14 19.69 4.66
N ASN A 37 -5.00 19.98 5.95
CA ASN A 37 -3.92 19.46 6.81
C ASN A 37 -4.32 18.16 7.54
N GLU A 38 -5.57 18.06 7.99
CA GLU A 38 -6.04 16.93 8.79
C GLU A 38 -7.51 16.63 8.49
N ILE A 39 -7.83 15.33 8.40
CA ILE A 39 -9.20 14.81 8.42
C ILE A 39 -9.30 13.95 9.68
N GLY A 40 -10.04 14.44 10.68
CA GLY A 40 -10.08 13.86 12.02
C GLY A 40 -11.45 13.33 12.42
N GLY A 41 -11.47 12.53 13.49
CA GLY A 41 -12.66 11.97 14.12
C GLY A 41 -12.28 11.08 15.30
N TRP A 42 -13.22 10.82 16.20
CA TRP A 42 -13.01 9.94 17.37
C TRP A 42 -13.19 8.45 17.04
N ALA A 43 -13.65 8.12 15.83
CA ALA A 43 -13.86 6.76 15.36
C ALA A 43 -13.14 6.55 14.02
N THR A 44 -12.68 5.32 13.77
CA THR A 44 -12.04 4.94 12.51
C THR A 44 -13.06 4.71 11.40
N TRP A 45 -12.62 4.76 10.15
CA TRP A 45 -13.44 4.36 9.02
C TRP A 45 -13.84 2.89 9.14
N THR A 46 -15.14 2.59 9.03
CA THR A 46 -15.68 1.23 9.14
C THR A 46 -16.26 0.80 7.80
N ASP A 47 -15.67 -0.21 7.20
CA ASP A 47 -16.18 -0.83 5.97
C ASP A 47 -17.12 -2.01 6.30
N VAL A 48 -18.16 -2.19 5.49
CA VAL A 48 -19.04 -3.37 5.58
C VAL A 48 -18.24 -4.63 5.25
N SER A 49 -18.06 -5.53 6.22
CA SER A 49 -17.21 -6.72 6.09
C SER A 49 -17.87 -8.01 6.60
N ASP A 50 -19.20 -8.02 6.67
CA ASP A 50 -19.99 -9.16 7.16
C ASP A 50 -20.00 -10.34 6.18
N ALA A 51 -19.85 -11.56 6.70
CA ALA A 51 -19.83 -12.79 5.89
C ALA A 51 -21.11 -13.00 5.08
N ARG A 52 -22.27 -12.51 5.54
CA ARG A 52 -23.56 -12.61 4.82
C ARG A 52 -23.56 -11.87 3.49
N PHE A 53 -22.67 -10.89 3.34
CA PHE A 53 -22.56 -10.05 2.14
C PHE A 53 -21.29 -10.35 1.34
N LYS A 54 -20.59 -11.45 1.64
CA LYS A 54 -19.42 -11.93 0.90
C LYS A 54 -19.78 -13.21 0.14
N LYS A 55 -19.42 -13.28 -1.13
CA LYS A 55 -19.58 -14.44 -1.99
C LYS A 55 -18.21 -14.90 -2.47
N ASP A 56 -18.11 -16.16 -2.89
CA ASP A 56 -16.90 -16.74 -3.49
C ASP A 56 -15.63 -16.59 -2.63
N ILE A 57 -15.78 -16.74 -1.30
CA ILE A 57 -14.70 -16.60 -0.32
C ILE A 57 -13.65 -17.70 -0.54
N LYS A 58 -12.43 -17.32 -0.90
CA LYS A 58 -11.27 -18.21 -1.09
C LYS A 58 -10.04 -17.65 -0.37
N PRO A 59 -9.17 -18.50 0.20
CA PRO A 59 -7.93 -18.06 0.85
C PRO A 59 -6.79 -17.88 -0.17
N ASN A 60 -7.01 -17.09 -1.22
CA ASN A 60 -6.09 -16.90 -2.36
C ASN A 60 -5.52 -15.49 -2.44
N VAL A 61 -5.34 -14.81 -1.30
CA VAL A 61 -4.56 -13.57 -1.25
C VAL A 61 -3.15 -13.91 -1.73
N PRO A 62 -2.58 -13.18 -2.70
CA PRO A 62 -1.24 -13.45 -3.19
C PRO A 62 -0.23 -13.46 -2.05
N ASP A 63 0.76 -14.29 -2.25
CA ASP A 63 1.84 -14.51 -1.32
C ASP A 63 2.78 -13.29 -1.25
N SER A 64 3.89 -13.49 -0.55
CA SER A 64 4.96 -12.53 -0.42
C SER A 64 5.54 -11.97 -1.75
N ASP A 65 5.24 -12.54 -2.93
CA ASP A 65 5.68 -12.00 -4.23
C ASP A 65 5.09 -10.61 -4.54
N PHE A 66 3.85 -10.34 -4.15
CA PHE A 66 3.27 -9.01 -4.34
C PHE A 66 4.05 -7.97 -3.53
N ILE A 67 4.26 -8.24 -2.25
CA ILE A 67 4.93 -7.33 -1.32
C ILE A 67 6.38 -7.10 -1.74
N ARG A 68 7.07 -8.14 -2.24
CA ARG A 68 8.46 -8.04 -2.73
C ARG A 68 8.62 -7.12 -3.94
N GLN A 69 7.59 -6.95 -4.76
CA GLN A 69 7.64 -6.07 -5.93
C GLN A 69 7.36 -4.59 -5.60
N LEU A 70 6.85 -4.29 -4.41
CA LEU A 70 6.56 -2.93 -4.01
C LEU A 70 7.86 -2.19 -3.71
N ARG A 71 7.99 -0.98 -4.27
CA ARG A 71 9.13 -0.09 -4.06
C ARG A 71 8.73 1.08 -3.16
N PRO A 72 9.07 1.08 -1.86
CA PRO A 72 8.87 2.24 -1.00
C PRO A 72 9.72 3.41 -1.50
N VAL A 73 9.15 4.61 -1.47
CA VAL A 73 9.81 5.84 -1.89
C VAL A 73 9.56 6.97 -0.89
N THR A 74 10.42 7.97 -0.92
CA THR A 74 10.17 9.26 -0.28
C THR A 74 9.99 10.34 -1.34
N TYR A 75 9.11 11.31 -1.09
CA TYR A 75 8.79 12.37 -2.05
C TYR A 75 8.21 13.60 -1.36
N HIS A 76 8.28 14.74 -2.04
CA HIS A 76 7.49 15.93 -1.72
C HIS A 76 6.30 15.97 -2.66
N MET A 77 5.14 16.36 -2.16
CA MET A 77 3.96 16.54 -3.00
C MET A 77 4.06 17.86 -3.76
N ASP A 78 3.80 17.83 -5.06
CA ASP A 78 3.57 19.05 -5.83
C ASP A 78 2.11 19.47 -5.67
N VAL A 79 1.83 20.20 -4.58
CA VAL A 79 0.47 20.58 -4.20
C VAL A 79 -0.12 21.59 -5.18
N GLU A 80 0.71 22.44 -5.77
CA GLU A 80 0.27 23.41 -6.79
C GLU A 80 -0.14 22.69 -8.09
N ALA A 81 0.63 21.70 -8.55
CA ALA A 81 0.23 20.88 -9.70
C ALA A 81 -1.10 20.15 -9.44
N ILE A 82 -1.32 19.66 -8.21
CA ILE A 82 -2.59 19.03 -7.83
C ILE A 82 -3.74 20.03 -7.84
N ALA A 83 -3.57 21.20 -7.22
CA ALA A 83 -4.59 22.24 -7.19
C ALA A 83 -4.97 22.72 -8.61
N ALA A 84 -3.97 22.86 -9.49
CA ALA A 84 -4.18 23.20 -10.89
C ALA A 84 -4.93 22.10 -11.65
N HIS A 85 -4.54 20.84 -11.46
CA HIS A 85 -5.21 19.69 -12.08
C HIS A 85 -6.67 19.55 -11.62
N LEU A 86 -6.94 19.80 -10.34
CA LEU A 86 -8.28 19.76 -9.75
C LEU A 86 -9.10 21.04 -9.96
N GLN A 87 -8.53 22.05 -10.63
CA GLN A 87 -9.14 23.35 -10.86
C GLN A 87 -9.67 24.02 -9.57
N GLU A 88 -8.94 23.88 -8.46
CA GLU A 88 -9.39 24.37 -7.14
C GLU A 88 -9.51 25.90 -7.06
N ASP A 89 -8.77 26.60 -7.92
CA ASP A 89 -8.71 28.06 -8.00
C ASP A 89 -9.53 28.59 -9.17
N TYR A 90 -10.56 27.85 -9.59
CA TYR A 90 -11.49 28.25 -10.64
C TYR A 90 -12.93 28.16 -10.16
N GLU A 91 -13.73 29.12 -10.59
CA GLU A 91 -15.16 29.18 -10.30
C GLU A 91 -15.97 29.35 -11.57
N ARG A 92 -17.20 28.84 -11.60
CA ARG A 92 -18.12 29.11 -12.71
C ARG A 92 -18.78 30.47 -12.51
N ASP A 93 -18.66 31.35 -13.50
CA ASP A 93 -19.43 32.60 -13.54
C ASP A 93 -20.92 32.35 -13.82
N ASP A 94 -21.72 33.41 -13.82
CA ASP A 94 -23.17 33.35 -14.11
C ASP A 94 -23.48 32.81 -15.53
N SER A 95 -22.49 32.84 -16.44
CA SER A 95 -22.58 32.31 -17.79
C SER A 95 -22.09 30.86 -17.89
N GLY A 96 -21.64 30.27 -16.78
CA GLY A 96 -21.12 28.91 -16.69
C GLY A 96 -19.67 28.74 -17.12
N ASN A 97 -18.94 29.83 -17.42
CA ASN A 97 -17.53 29.77 -17.80
C ASN A 97 -16.63 29.61 -16.57
N MET A 98 -15.55 28.84 -16.70
CA MET A 98 -14.53 28.75 -15.66
C MET A 98 -13.69 30.03 -15.64
N VAL A 99 -13.67 30.70 -14.49
CA VAL A 99 -12.91 31.92 -14.24
C VAL A 99 -11.92 31.65 -13.12
N TYR A 100 -10.65 32.01 -13.34
CA TYR A 100 -9.61 31.89 -12.33
C TYR A 100 -9.83 32.87 -11.18
N ILE A 101 -9.78 32.36 -9.96
CA ILE A 101 -9.83 33.11 -8.70
C ILE A 101 -8.55 32.81 -7.92
N ALA A 102 -7.72 33.83 -7.74
CA ALA A 102 -6.48 33.68 -7.00
C ALA A 102 -6.75 33.18 -5.57
N PRO A 103 -6.03 32.14 -5.10
CA PRO A 103 -6.16 31.66 -3.73
C PRO A 103 -5.73 32.75 -2.74
N ASP A 104 -6.36 32.74 -1.55
CA ASP A 104 -5.96 33.66 -0.48
C ASP A 104 -4.59 33.30 0.12
N GLU A 105 -4.01 34.23 0.87
CA GLU A 105 -2.68 34.06 1.48
C GLU A 105 -2.61 32.82 2.39
N ALA A 106 -3.70 32.50 3.09
CA ALA A 106 -3.79 31.34 3.96
C ALA A 106 -3.72 30.03 3.17
N THR A 107 -4.42 29.94 2.04
CA THR A 107 -4.41 28.79 1.13
C THR A 107 -3.04 28.62 0.49
N VAL A 108 -2.44 29.70 -0.01
CA VAL A 108 -1.07 29.69 -0.55
C VAL A 108 -0.08 29.18 0.49
N LYS A 109 -0.17 29.68 1.73
CA LYS A 109 0.69 29.22 2.82
C LYS A 109 0.48 27.73 3.14
N ALA A 110 -0.77 27.28 3.23
CA ALA A 110 -1.09 25.88 3.54
C ALA A 110 -0.55 24.92 2.46
N ARG A 111 -0.68 25.27 1.18
CA ARG A 111 -0.13 24.48 0.07
C ARG A 111 1.40 24.45 0.10
N ALA A 112 2.05 25.57 0.40
CA ALA A 112 3.50 25.65 0.54
C ALA A 112 4.01 24.81 1.74
N ASP A 113 3.38 24.94 2.90
CA ASP A 113 3.72 24.16 4.10
C ASP A 113 3.59 22.66 3.82
N LYS A 114 2.53 22.24 3.13
CA LYS A 114 2.29 20.85 2.76
C LYS A 114 3.28 20.32 1.71
N SER A 115 3.64 21.14 0.73
CA SER A 115 4.66 20.80 -0.27
C SER A 115 6.05 20.61 0.35
N ALA A 116 6.34 21.28 1.46
CA ALA A 116 7.60 21.16 2.19
C ALA A 116 7.71 19.88 3.05
N VAL A 117 6.62 19.11 3.21
CA VAL A 117 6.64 17.86 3.98
C VAL A 117 7.27 16.74 3.15
N LEU A 118 8.32 16.11 3.69
CA LEU A 118 8.86 14.87 3.15
C LEU A 118 7.93 13.70 3.51
N ASN A 119 7.28 13.13 2.51
CA ASN A 119 6.38 12.00 2.64
C ASN A 119 7.11 10.68 2.36
N THR A 120 6.54 9.58 2.86
CA THR A 120 6.96 8.21 2.52
C THR A 120 5.73 7.44 2.02
N GLY A 121 5.89 6.67 0.95
CA GLY A 121 4.77 5.93 0.37
C GLY A 121 5.16 5.13 -0.87
N PHE A 122 4.18 4.90 -1.74
CA PHE A 122 4.34 4.20 -3.02
C PHE A 122 3.83 5.06 -4.18
N ILE A 123 4.36 4.82 -5.37
CA ILE A 123 3.82 5.36 -6.62
C ILE A 123 2.68 4.43 -7.08
N ALA A 124 1.48 4.96 -7.22
CA ALA A 124 0.28 4.16 -7.47
C ALA A 124 0.36 3.31 -8.77
N GLN A 125 0.96 3.87 -9.82
CA GLN A 125 1.19 3.19 -11.09
C GLN A 125 2.17 2.02 -10.95
N GLU A 126 3.19 2.15 -10.10
CA GLU A 126 4.12 1.05 -9.81
C GLU A 126 3.44 -0.07 -9.03
N VAL A 127 2.56 0.27 -8.07
CA VAL A 127 1.74 -0.72 -7.37
C VAL A 127 0.81 -1.44 -8.33
N GLU A 128 0.17 -0.71 -9.24
CA GLU A 128 -0.70 -1.30 -10.26
C GLU A 128 0.08 -2.27 -11.17
N ALA A 129 1.26 -1.87 -11.63
CA ALA A 129 2.14 -2.71 -12.42
C ALA A 129 2.57 -3.97 -11.65
N ALA A 130 2.97 -3.83 -10.38
CA ALA A 130 3.34 -4.96 -9.53
C ALA A 130 2.18 -5.95 -9.34
N ALA A 131 0.96 -5.46 -9.13
CA ALA A 131 -0.22 -6.30 -9.03
C ALA A 131 -0.52 -7.04 -10.34
N LYS A 132 -0.46 -6.34 -11.48
CA LYS A 132 -0.67 -6.94 -12.82
C LYS A 132 0.36 -8.02 -13.15
N ASN A 133 1.63 -7.83 -12.77
CA ASN A 133 2.71 -8.78 -13.04
C ASN A 133 2.49 -10.18 -12.44
N ILE A 134 1.68 -10.27 -11.38
CA ILE A 134 1.35 -11.53 -10.69
C ILE A 134 -0.12 -11.91 -10.87
N GLU A 135 -0.79 -11.31 -11.86
CA GLU A 135 -2.21 -11.53 -12.14
C GLU A 135 -3.12 -11.28 -10.92
N PHE A 136 -2.72 -10.34 -10.06
CA PHE A 136 -3.48 -9.95 -8.88
C PHE A 136 -4.34 -8.73 -9.17
N ASP A 137 -5.65 -8.90 -9.05
CA ASP A 137 -6.61 -7.80 -9.09
C ASP A 137 -6.65 -7.04 -7.74
N PHE A 138 -5.63 -6.22 -7.51
CA PHE A 138 -5.48 -5.50 -6.25
C PHE A 138 -6.36 -4.24 -6.21
N TYR A 139 -7.53 -4.35 -5.59
CA TYR A 139 -8.44 -3.21 -5.38
C TYR A 139 -7.88 -2.12 -4.44
N GLY A 140 -6.67 -2.27 -3.90
CA GLY A 140 -5.99 -1.20 -3.19
C GLY A 140 -5.56 -0.05 -4.09
N VAL A 141 -5.43 -0.28 -5.40
CA VAL A 141 -5.22 0.79 -6.40
C VAL A 141 -6.57 1.37 -6.82
N ASN A 142 -6.66 2.70 -6.85
CA ASN A 142 -7.76 3.43 -7.46
C ASN A 142 -7.25 4.05 -8.77
N PRO A 143 -7.37 3.37 -9.92
CA PRO A 143 -6.98 3.94 -11.19
C PRO A 143 -7.97 5.03 -11.62
N PRO A 144 -7.55 5.95 -12.51
CA PRO A 144 -8.40 7.02 -13.00
C PRO A 144 -9.54 6.47 -13.86
N SER A 145 -10.76 6.99 -13.66
CA SER A 145 -11.95 6.58 -14.40
C SER A 145 -12.06 7.23 -15.80
N ASN A 146 -11.32 8.31 -16.03
CA ASN A 146 -11.21 9.05 -17.29
C ASN A 146 -9.86 9.78 -17.36
N GLY A 147 -9.61 10.53 -18.44
CA GLY A 147 -8.34 11.23 -18.65
C GLY A 147 -8.02 12.35 -17.65
N ASP A 148 -9.02 12.82 -16.89
CA ASP A 148 -8.91 13.93 -15.94
C ASP A 148 -8.87 13.48 -14.47
N ASP A 149 -9.01 12.18 -14.20
CA ASP A 149 -9.00 11.61 -12.85
C ASP A 149 -7.57 11.26 -12.41
N THR A 150 -7.36 11.15 -11.09
CA THR A 150 -6.06 10.89 -10.49
C THR A 150 -5.93 9.44 -10.01
N TYR A 151 -4.71 8.92 -10.02
CA TYR A 151 -4.43 7.68 -9.32
C TYR A 151 -4.50 7.87 -7.80
N GLY A 152 -5.08 6.90 -7.10
CA GLY A 152 -5.09 6.83 -5.63
C GLY A 152 -4.64 5.48 -5.09
N LEU A 153 -4.23 5.47 -3.82
CA LEU A 153 -3.92 4.24 -3.07
C LEU A 153 -4.75 4.16 -1.80
N ARG A 154 -5.36 2.99 -1.57
CA ARG A 154 -6.08 2.64 -0.34
C ARG A 154 -5.12 1.93 0.61
N TYR A 155 -4.31 2.69 1.36
CA TYR A 155 -3.25 2.13 2.21
C TYR A 155 -3.72 1.06 3.21
N ALA A 156 -4.94 1.18 3.75
CA ALA A 156 -5.49 0.19 4.66
C ALA A 156 -5.60 -1.23 4.04
N ILE A 157 -5.78 -1.32 2.72
CA ILE A 157 -5.96 -2.59 2.01
C ILE A 157 -4.66 -3.41 1.96
N PHE A 158 -3.49 -2.75 2.02
CA PHE A 158 -2.19 -3.43 2.05
C PHE A 158 -1.98 -4.29 3.30
N THR A 159 -2.75 -4.05 4.37
CA THR A 159 -2.66 -4.86 5.59
C THR A 159 -2.96 -6.34 5.34
N VAL A 160 -3.88 -6.66 4.42
CA VAL A 160 -4.28 -8.04 4.11
C VAL A 160 -3.14 -8.85 3.47
N PRO A 161 -2.52 -8.42 2.36
CA PRO A 161 -1.35 -9.12 1.81
C PRO A 161 -0.13 -9.08 2.75
N LEU A 162 0.02 -8.05 3.59
CA LEU A 162 1.08 -8.05 4.62
C LEU A 162 0.86 -9.15 5.66
N VAL A 163 -0.37 -9.36 6.14
CA VAL A 163 -0.68 -10.48 7.05
C VAL A 163 -0.33 -11.81 6.40
N LYS A 164 -0.70 -12.01 5.14
CA LYS A 164 -0.39 -13.23 4.38
C LYS A 164 1.13 -13.45 4.26
N ALA A 165 1.88 -12.41 3.89
CA ALA A 165 3.33 -12.47 3.80
C ALA A 165 4.00 -12.80 5.14
N VAL A 166 3.50 -12.24 6.25
CA VAL A 166 4.01 -12.55 7.60
C VAL A 166 3.69 -13.99 8.02
N GLN A 167 2.50 -14.50 7.70
CA GLN A 167 2.13 -15.90 7.96
C GLN A 167 3.07 -16.87 7.23
N GLU A 168 3.36 -16.60 5.95
CA GLU A 168 4.29 -17.39 5.15
C GLU A 168 5.72 -17.33 5.71
N LEU A 169 6.18 -16.13 6.04
CA LEU A 169 7.49 -15.93 6.64
C LEU A 169 7.60 -16.65 8.00
N SER A 170 6.54 -16.69 8.79
CA SER A 170 6.51 -17.45 10.05
C SER A 170 6.64 -18.95 9.80
N GLN A 171 5.90 -19.48 8.82
CA GLN A 171 5.95 -20.89 8.46
C GLN A 171 7.33 -21.30 7.93
N GLU A 172 7.93 -20.47 7.08
CA GLU A 172 9.28 -20.71 6.56
C GLU A 172 10.33 -20.69 7.69
N ASN A 173 10.21 -19.75 8.63
CA ASN A 173 11.09 -19.70 9.80
C ASN A 173 10.99 -20.95 10.68
N GLU A 174 9.78 -21.49 10.89
CA GLU A 174 9.59 -22.74 11.63
C GLU A 174 10.23 -23.93 10.90
N ASN A 175 10.05 -24.00 9.58
CA ASN A 175 10.65 -25.03 8.75
C ASN A 175 12.18 -24.96 8.81
N LEU A 176 12.77 -23.77 8.67
CA LEU A 176 14.22 -23.55 8.76
C LEU A 176 14.76 -23.95 10.13
N LYS A 177 14.07 -23.62 11.22
CA LYS A 177 14.46 -24.04 12.58
C LYS A 177 14.43 -25.56 12.75
N SER A 178 13.42 -26.23 12.19
CA SER A 178 13.33 -27.69 12.21
C SER A 178 14.50 -28.34 11.46
N ILE A 179 14.83 -27.84 10.26
CA ILE A 179 15.97 -28.30 9.47
C ILE A 179 17.28 -28.10 10.24
N LEU A 180 17.49 -26.93 10.84
CA LEU A 180 18.69 -26.65 11.64
C LEU A 180 18.82 -27.60 12.84
N SER A 181 17.71 -27.89 13.53
CA SER A 181 17.70 -28.85 14.63
C SER A 181 18.10 -30.25 14.16
N GLY A 182 17.54 -30.72 13.04
CA GLY A 182 17.90 -32.02 12.48
C GLY A 182 19.36 -32.08 12.03
N GLN A 183 19.89 -31.01 11.43
CA GLN A 183 21.31 -30.94 11.07
C GLN A 183 22.22 -30.98 12.30
N ALA A 184 21.86 -30.30 13.38
CA ALA A 184 22.61 -30.33 14.63
C ALA A 184 22.68 -31.75 15.22
N GLU A 185 21.58 -32.51 15.14
CA GLU A 185 21.53 -33.91 15.59
C GLU A 185 22.46 -34.82 14.75
N VAL A 186 22.37 -34.73 13.41
CA VAL A 186 23.23 -35.51 12.51
C VAL A 186 24.71 -35.17 12.72
N LEU A 187 25.05 -33.90 12.92
CA LEU A 187 26.43 -33.49 13.23
C LEU A 187 26.92 -34.05 14.57
N GLY A 188 26.02 -34.17 15.57
CA GLY A 188 26.31 -34.84 16.83
C GLY A 188 26.67 -36.31 16.63
N GLN A 189 25.86 -37.04 15.86
CA GLN A 189 26.08 -38.46 15.55
C GLN A 189 27.42 -38.69 14.83
N TYR A 190 27.75 -37.88 13.82
CA TYR A 190 29.05 -37.98 13.14
C TYR A 190 30.22 -37.68 14.06
N LYS A 191 30.07 -36.75 15.01
CA LYS A 191 31.12 -36.47 15.99
C LYS A 191 31.38 -37.67 16.89
N GLU A 192 30.33 -38.36 17.34
CA GLU A 192 30.44 -39.58 18.15
C GLU A 192 31.09 -40.72 17.36
N GLU A 193 30.67 -40.94 16.12
CA GLU A 193 31.25 -41.97 15.24
C GLU A 193 32.74 -41.71 14.97
N LEU A 194 33.11 -40.45 14.69
CA LEU A 194 34.50 -40.06 14.51
C LEU A 194 35.33 -40.28 15.78
N GLN A 195 34.77 -40.07 16.97
CA GLN A 195 35.45 -40.36 18.23
C GLN A 195 35.63 -41.86 18.46
N ALA A 196 34.62 -42.68 18.14
CA ALA A 196 34.69 -44.13 18.21
C ALA A 196 35.77 -44.67 17.28
N LEU A 197 35.78 -44.25 16.00
CA LEU A 197 36.77 -44.65 15.01
C LEU A 197 38.19 -44.24 15.42
N ARG A 198 38.38 -43.02 15.95
CA ARG A 198 39.69 -42.58 16.48
C ARG A 198 40.19 -43.47 17.60
N SER A 199 39.31 -43.85 18.53
CA SER A 199 39.65 -44.73 19.64
C SER A 199 40.05 -46.13 19.16
N GLU A 200 39.33 -46.66 18.17
CA GLU A 200 39.62 -47.95 17.56
C GLU A 200 40.97 -47.95 16.83
N ILE A 201 41.27 -46.88 16.08
CA ILE A 201 42.56 -46.68 15.41
C ILE A 201 43.71 -46.67 16.43
N GLU A 202 43.57 -45.97 17.56
CA GLU A 202 44.62 -45.94 18.59
C GLU A 202 44.84 -47.32 19.24
N LEU A 203 43.77 -48.08 19.47
CA LEU A 203 43.88 -49.44 20.01
C LEU A 203 44.58 -50.39 19.03
N ILE A 204 44.32 -50.26 17.72
CA ILE A 204 45.02 -51.02 16.67
C ILE A 204 46.50 -50.65 16.64
N LYS A 205 46.84 -49.35 16.70
CA LYS A 205 48.24 -48.91 16.74
C LYS A 205 49.02 -49.49 17.92
N GLN A 206 48.42 -49.51 19.11
CA GLN A 206 49.06 -50.09 20.30
C GLN A 206 49.33 -51.59 20.12
N LYS A 207 48.40 -52.34 19.52
CA LYS A 207 48.58 -53.78 19.25
C LYS A 207 49.68 -54.06 18.23
N LEU A 208 49.95 -53.15 17.29
CA LEU A 208 51.02 -53.31 16.29
C LEU A 208 52.42 -52.98 16.83
N GLN A 209 52.51 -52.32 17.99
CA GLN A 209 53.77 -51.94 18.63
C GLN A 209 54.29 -52.97 19.64
N ASN A 210 53.47 -53.97 20.00
CA ASN A 210 53.82 -55.11 20.86
C ASN A 210 54.02 -56.38 20.03
#